data_AF-A0A1F9FGG8-F1
#
_entry.id   AF-A0A1F9FGG8-F1
#
_cell.length_a   1.000
_cell.length_b   1.000
_cell.length_c   1.000
_cell.angle_alpha   90.00
_cell.angle_beta   90.00
_cell.angle_gamma   90.00
#
_symmetry.space_group_name_H-M   'P 1'
#
loop_
_entity.id
_entity.type
_entity.pdbx_description
1 polymer ?
#
loop_
_entity_poly.entity_id
_entity_poly.type
_entity_poly.pdbx_seq_one_letter_code
_entity_poly.pdbx_strand_id
1 'polypeptide(L)'
;MTKSALALPCALLMIAACDPLEPLVRPGAVVAGVVCDSLTGRPRQGVEVSCRVGDQRIDVESDGTGHFICENVATTEREAMVRVDEGGDRKARRYTVEVTPGEQSEIHDTACREGPGTPGMGDVDGRVCNRHTGELMVQADVSLLLSVDGAEEVRTQQSSGEPDPGRFYFPDVPVGDWVLVIDAAGFHRSIAVTVEEGQVTEVDLGVCTDDDLTGEGEGEGEGEGEPDGTGGASGHVCMFDGTDLGGATVSTTLPNGSVRSVTSDDNGDWVMLDLPPGVYTFRIEAGSYSAERTVTVAADTVVDLPDQDCELDQDDVQIAVVTGIWDDVYTVLVDVGVEPGIIDTYPSSGGAAQLFGSPELLATYDAVLINCGADEYDYQYDPVLRQNLEDYVLSGGNVYASDLAYDFVEQAFPTWVEFFGDDLAFGSAEVGEVGDVPGTILDSFLATAVGRSNITLHYPYATWAIVTGTAGGVRVLIRGRAPYDDWSGTGGTGAVENNPHTLLYRPGGANSGKVVYSSFHQEPGINVDQERILQLLMFQL
;
A
#
# COMPACT_ATOMS: atom_id res chain seq x y z
N MET A 1 107.46 33.32 -16.24
CA MET A 1 107.59 33.56 -14.78
C MET A 1 106.54 34.60 -14.41
N THR A 2 105.33 34.21 -14.00
CA THR A 2 104.91 33.74 -12.65
C THR A 2 104.73 34.93 -11.68
N LYS A 3 103.70 35.04 -10.84
CA LYS A 3 102.52 34.21 -10.49
C LYS A 3 101.68 35.02 -9.47
N SER A 4 100.36 34.77 -9.43
CA SER A 4 99.48 34.59 -8.25
C SER A 4 99.33 35.71 -7.21
N ALA A 5 98.23 35.92 -6.49
CA ALA A 5 96.84 35.41 -6.39
C ALA A 5 96.15 36.36 -5.35
N LEU A 6 94.85 36.43 -5.06
CA LEU A 6 93.80 35.44 -4.87
C LEU A 6 92.46 36.22 -4.76
N ALA A 7 91.35 35.61 -5.17
CA ALA A 7 90.02 36.22 -5.27
C ALA A 7 89.14 36.00 -4.02
N LEU A 8 88.18 36.89 -3.79
CA LEU A 8 86.84 36.61 -3.22
C LEU A 8 85.93 37.86 -3.43
N PRO A 9 84.76 37.78 -4.07
CA PRO A 9 83.83 38.90 -4.14
C PRO A 9 82.72 38.77 -3.07
N CYS A 10 82.58 39.79 -2.23
CA CYS A 10 81.47 39.96 -1.31
C CYS A 10 80.35 40.71 -2.05
N ALA A 11 79.22 40.04 -2.31
CA ALA A 11 78.09 40.62 -3.02
C ALA A 11 77.27 41.52 -2.09
N LEU A 12 77.00 42.72 -2.59
CA LEU A 12 76.22 43.80 -2.00
C LEU A 12 74.73 43.41 -1.99
N LEU A 13 74.11 43.36 -0.81
CA LEU A 13 72.66 43.19 -0.67
C LEU A 13 72.04 44.56 -0.38
N MET A 14 71.40 45.16 -1.39
CA MET A 14 70.55 46.35 -1.23
C MET A 14 69.20 46.10 -1.89
N ILE A 15 68.26 45.80 -0.98
CA ILE A 15 66.80 45.84 -1.00
C ILE A 15 66.19 46.63 -2.17
N ALA A 16 65.35 45.96 -2.97
CA ALA A 16 64.39 46.58 -3.87
C ALA A 16 63.03 45.85 -3.79
N ALA A 17 61.98 46.68 -3.67
CA ALA A 17 60.59 46.50 -4.10
C ALA A 17 59.67 45.48 -3.39
N CYS A 18 58.52 45.98 -2.94
CA CYS A 18 57.19 45.43 -3.31
C CYS A 18 56.11 46.52 -3.16
N ASP A 19 55.35 46.72 -4.24
CA ASP A 19 54.11 47.50 -4.32
C ASP A 19 53.03 46.95 -3.36
N PRO A 20 52.02 47.76 -2.94
CA PRO A 20 50.95 47.30 -2.09
C PRO A 20 49.98 46.41 -2.88
N LEU A 21 50.20 45.10 -2.75
CA LEU A 21 49.23 44.01 -2.72
C LEU A 21 47.93 44.24 -3.53
N GLU A 22 47.92 43.71 -4.75
CA GLU A 22 46.69 43.19 -5.37
C GLU A 22 46.00 42.24 -4.36
N PRO A 23 44.66 42.28 -4.22
CA PRO A 23 43.97 41.32 -3.39
C PRO A 23 44.29 39.92 -3.92
N LEU A 24 44.90 39.08 -3.07
CA LEU A 24 45.10 37.66 -3.36
C LEU A 24 43.73 37.06 -3.65
N VAL A 25 43.39 36.88 -4.93
CA VAL A 25 42.21 36.12 -5.35
C VAL A 25 42.47 34.69 -4.90
N ARG A 26 41.87 34.30 -3.78
CA ARG A 26 41.88 32.90 -3.37
C ARG A 26 40.97 32.16 -4.36
N PRO A 27 41.47 31.14 -5.07
CA PRO A 27 40.59 30.32 -5.90
C PRO A 27 39.53 29.69 -4.99
N GLY A 28 38.27 29.72 -5.43
CA GLY A 28 37.19 29.02 -4.74
C GLY A 28 37.42 27.50 -4.75
N ALA A 29 36.75 26.79 -3.85
CA ALA A 29 36.69 25.34 -3.88
C ALA A 29 35.60 24.86 -4.85
N VAL A 30 35.65 23.58 -5.20
CA VAL A 30 34.59 22.87 -5.94
C VAL A 30 34.01 21.80 -5.02
N VAL A 31 32.68 21.68 -4.96
CA VAL A 31 32.00 20.57 -4.27
C VAL A 31 31.18 19.81 -5.30
N ALA A 32 31.42 18.50 -5.42
CA ALA A 32 30.74 17.65 -6.40
C ALA A 32 30.23 16.36 -5.74
N GLY A 33 29.35 15.65 -6.44
CA GLY A 33 28.87 14.34 -6.00
C GLY A 33 27.86 13.76 -6.96
N VAL A 34 27.36 12.57 -6.61
CA VAL A 34 26.22 11.94 -7.27
C VAL A 34 25.06 11.88 -6.30
N VAL A 35 23.88 12.32 -6.74
CA VAL A 35 22.63 12.16 -6.00
C VAL A 35 21.90 10.93 -6.53
N CYS A 36 21.50 10.06 -5.61
CA CYS A 36 20.73 8.87 -5.93
C CYS A 36 19.33 8.92 -5.30
N ASP A 37 18.41 8.23 -5.95
CA ASP A 37 17.07 8.02 -5.44
C ASP A 37 17.10 7.11 -4.19
N SER A 38 16.43 7.52 -3.11
CA SER A 38 16.47 6.82 -1.82
C SER A 38 15.83 5.43 -1.84
N LEU A 39 14.93 5.17 -2.79
CA LEU A 39 14.21 3.90 -2.89
C LEU A 39 14.97 2.91 -3.79
N THR A 40 15.41 3.36 -4.97
CA THR A 40 16.02 2.49 -5.99
C THR A 40 17.53 2.41 -5.90
N GLY A 41 18.17 3.40 -5.27
CA GLY A 41 19.61 3.53 -5.18
C GLY A 41 20.32 4.00 -6.45
N ARG A 42 19.57 4.31 -7.51
CA ARG A 42 20.09 4.73 -8.82
C ARG A 42 20.28 6.24 -8.90
N PRO A 43 21.20 6.75 -9.74
CA PRO A 43 21.39 8.19 -9.92
C PRO A 43 20.12 8.89 -10.42
N ARG A 44 19.83 10.07 -9.88
CA ARG A 44 18.58 10.80 -10.16
C ARG A 44 18.87 12.17 -10.77
N GLN A 45 18.23 12.45 -11.91
CA GLN A 45 18.29 13.74 -12.59
C GLN A 45 17.34 14.78 -11.98
N GLY A 46 17.72 16.05 -12.03
CA GLY A 46 16.85 17.19 -11.70
C GLY A 46 16.62 17.36 -10.20
N VAL A 47 17.52 16.83 -9.36
CA VAL A 47 17.47 17.02 -7.92
C VAL A 47 18.16 18.33 -7.55
N GLU A 48 17.47 19.21 -6.83
CA GLU A 48 18.05 20.47 -6.35
C GLU A 48 19.06 20.20 -5.23
N VAL A 49 20.29 20.70 -5.41
CA VAL A 49 21.39 20.61 -4.44
C VAL A 49 21.87 22.00 -4.06
N SER A 50 21.90 22.27 -2.76
CA SER A 50 22.29 23.56 -2.18
C SER A 50 23.60 23.42 -1.39
N CYS A 51 24.68 24.02 -1.90
CA CYS A 51 25.96 24.13 -1.21
C CYS A 51 26.05 25.45 -0.43
N ARG A 52 26.33 25.40 0.87
CA ARG A 52 26.39 26.58 1.75
C ARG A 52 27.68 26.67 2.55
N VAL A 53 28.29 27.86 2.57
CA VAL A 53 29.44 28.21 3.42
C VAL A 53 29.23 29.64 3.93
N GLY A 54 29.15 29.83 5.25
CA GLY A 54 28.73 31.12 5.83
C GLY A 54 27.43 31.64 5.20
N ASP A 55 27.48 32.85 4.64
CA ASP A 55 26.36 33.51 3.95
C ASP A 55 26.23 33.13 2.46
N GLN A 56 27.19 32.41 1.87
CA GLN A 56 27.12 32.00 0.48
C GLN A 56 26.22 30.77 0.33
N ARG A 57 25.31 30.82 -0.66
CA ARG A 57 24.47 29.70 -1.10
C ARG A 57 24.60 29.54 -2.62
N ILE A 58 24.86 28.32 -3.07
CA ILE A 58 24.92 27.94 -4.48
C ILE A 58 23.94 26.78 -4.67
N ASP A 59 22.91 27.00 -5.49
CA ASP A 59 21.92 25.99 -5.83
C ASP A 59 22.18 25.50 -7.26
N VAL A 60 22.22 24.18 -7.44
CA VAL A 60 22.43 23.49 -8.71
C VAL A 60 21.46 22.32 -8.84
N GLU A 61 21.28 21.81 -10.05
CA GLU A 61 20.50 20.58 -10.29
C GLU A 61 21.41 19.45 -10.75
N SER A 62 21.09 18.23 -10.34
CA SER A 62 21.80 17.04 -10.81
C SER A 62 21.49 16.73 -12.28
N ASP A 63 22.51 16.27 -13.02
CA ASP A 63 22.39 15.91 -14.44
C ASP A 63 21.76 14.52 -14.67
N GLY A 64 21.71 14.08 -15.94
CA GLY A 64 21.17 12.77 -16.35
C GLY A 64 21.89 11.56 -15.75
N THR A 65 23.05 11.75 -15.13
CA THR A 65 23.83 10.74 -14.41
C THR A 65 23.80 10.94 -12.90
N GLY A 66 22.93 11.83 -12.42
CA GLY A 66 22.82 12.22 -11.01
C GLY A 66 23.96 13.09 -10.51
N HIS A 67 24.90 13.48 -11.36
CA HIS A 67 26.06 14.28 -10.96
C HIS A 67 25.68 15.75 -10.76
N PHE A 68 26.25 16.38 -9.73
CA PHE A 68 26.15 17.82 -9.51
C PHE A 68 27.52 18.41 -9.20
N ILE A 69 27.69 19.71 -9.50
CA ILE A 69 28.94 20.47 -9.25
C ILE A 69 28.59 21.88 -8.77
N CYS A 70 28.98 22.21 -7.54
CA CYS A 70 29.01 23.56 -7.01
C CYS A 70 30.41 24.16 -7.22
N GLU A 71 30.55 25.11 -8.16
CA GLU A 71 31.81 25.82 -8.42
C GLU A 71 31.95 27.09 -7.59
N ASN A 72 33.18 27.54 -7.36
CA ASN A 72 33.48 28.79 -6.65
C ASN A 72 32.88 28.86 -5.22
N VAL A 73 32.88 27.72 -4.53
CA VAL A 73 32.47 27.63 -3.12
C VAL A 73 33.49 28.39 -2.27
N ALA A 74 33.00 29.30 -1.44
CA ALA A 74 33.81 30.10 -0.54
C ALA A 74 34.55 29.20 0.44
N THR A 75 35.79 29.55 0.74
CA THR A 75 36.64 28.83 1.70
C THR A 75 36.91 29.68 2.94
N THR A 76 35.95 30.53 3.31
CA THR A 76 36.00 31.35 4.52
C THR A 76 35.83 30.49 5.77
N GLU A 77 35.17 29.35 5.64
CA GLU A 77 35.07 28.29 6.63
C GLU A 77 35.79 27.04 6.13
N ARG A 78 36.07 26.09 7.04
CA ARG A 78 36.75 24.82 6.69
C ARG A 78 35.81 23.80 6.05
N GLU A 79 34.51 23.97 6.21
CA GLU A 79 33.50 23.00 5.80
C GLU A 79 32.36 23.70 5.05
N ALA A 80 31.76 22.98 4.10
CA ALA A 80 30.54 23.35 3.42
C ALA A 80 29.41 22.38 3.78
N MET A 81 28.20 22.92 3.92
CA MET A 81 26.98 22.15 4.10
C MET A 81 26.32 21.94 2.73
N VAL A 82 26.19 20.69 2.31
CA VAL A 82 25.48 20.30 1.09
C VAL A 82 24.11 19.76 1.49
N ARG A 83 23.05 20.33 0.92
CA ARG A 83 21.68 19.87 1.10
C ARG A 83 21.12 19.37 -0.23
N VAL A 84 20.58 18.16 -0.24
CA VAL A 84 19.90 17.56 -1.39
C VAL A 84 18.40 17.58 -1.11
N ASP A 85 17.59 18.23 -1.96
CA ASP A 85 16.14 18.36 -1.77
C ASP A 85 15.34 17.25 -2.47
N GLU A 86 14.54 16.51 -1.72
CA GLU A 86 13.74 15.38 -2.24
C GLU A 86 12.23 15.69 -2.28
N GLY A 87 11.85 16.96 -2.39
CA GLY A 87 10.44 17.38 -2.46
C GLY A 87 9.93 18.01 -1.18
N GLY A 88 10.75 18.84 -0.51
CA GLY A 88 10.36 19.68 0.62
C GLY A 88 11.28 19.54 1.85
N ASP A 89 11.19 20.52 2.77
CA ASP A 89 12.09 20.68 3.93
C ASP A 89 12.21 19.44 4.86
N ARG A 90 11.18 18.59 4.91
CA ARG A 90 11.14 17.38 5.75
C ARG A 90 11.76 16.14 5.10
N LYS A 91 12.15 16.19 3.82
CA LYS A 91 12.75 15.08 3.07
C LYS A 91 14.19 15.36 2.59
N ALA A 92 14.82 16.44 3.05
CA ALA A 92 16.15 16.82 2.56
C ALA A 92 17.30 16.10 3.31
N ARG A 93 18.25 15.51 2.56
CA ARG A 93 19.49 14.95 3.10
C ARG A 93 20.58 16.02 3.19
N ARG A 94 21.45 15.91 4.20
CA ARG A 94 22.50 16.90 4.49
C ARG A 94 23.85 16.24 4.69
N TYR A 95 24.87 16.83 4.09
CA TYR A 95 26.26 16.38 4.16
C TYR A 95 27.14 17.55 4.56
N THR A 96 28.18 17.27 5.34
CA THR A 96 29.24 18.22 5.64
C THR A 96 30.51 17.76 4.94
N VAL A 97 31.17 18.65 4.19
CA VAL A 97 32.39 18.34 3.43
C VAL A 97 33.45 19.40 3.68
N GLU A 98 34.71 18.99 3.89
CA GLU A 98 35.82 19.92 4.01
C GLU A 98 36.07 20.63 2.67
N VAL A 99 36.34 21.94 2.68
CA VAL A 99 36.63 22.73 1.47
C VAL A 99 38.00 23.40 1.54
N THR A 100 38.83 23.16 0.54
CA THR A 100 40.18 23.71 0.43
C THR A 100 40.29 24.62 -0.81
N PRO A 101 40.92 25.81 -0.72
CA PRO A 101 41.04 26.73 -1.85
C PRO A 101 41.67 26.07 -3.09
N GLY A 102 40.94 26.06 -4.20
CA GLY A 102 41.38 25.49 -5.48
C GLY A 102 41.33 23.97 -5.58
N GLU A 103 40.78 23.27 -4.59
CA GLU A 103 40.58 21.81 -4.63
C GLU A 103 39.10 21.45 -4.84
N GLN A 104 38.87 20.22 -5.32
CA GLN A 104 37.54 19.62 -5.42
C GLN A 104 37.34 18.64 -4.26
N SER A 105 36.21 18.77 -3.58
CA SER A 105 35.75 17.84 -2.57
C SER A 105 34.51 17.09 -3.05
N GLU A 106 34.43 15.81 -2.74
CA GLU A 106 33.31 14.95 -3.16
C GLU A 106 32.44 14.55 -1.98
N ILE A 107 31.12 14.52 -2.19
CA ILE A 107 30.18 13.87 -1.27
C ILE A 107 29.82 12.49 -1.81
N HIS A 108 29.64 11.55 -0.88
CA HIS A 108 29.08 10.24 -1.18
C HIS A 108 27.66 10.19 -0.63
N ASP A 109 26.67 10.23 -1.53
CA ASP A 109 25.28 10.05 -1.14
C ASP A 109 25.06 8.59 -0.71
N THR A 110 24.67 8.39 0.56
CA THR A 110 24.38 7.07 1.12
C THR A 110 23.21 6.36 0.45
N ALA A 111 22.38 7.08 -0.31
CA ALA A 111 21.35 6.47 -1.14
C ALA A 111 21.94 5.70 -2.32
N CYS A 112 23.15 6.03 -2.80
CA CYS A 112 23.75 5.34 -3.94
C CYS A 112 24.16 3.90 -3.57
N ARG A 113 23.46 2.92 -4.16
CA ARG A 113 23.74 1.49 -4.00
C ARG A 113 23.67 0.80 -5.37
N GLU A 114 24.57 -0.15 -5.61
CA GLU A 114 24.45 -1.03 -6.78
C GLU A 114 23.15 -1.83 -6.64
N GLY A 115 22.22 -1.65 -7.59
CA GLY A 115 21.05 -2.51 -7.70
C GLY A 115 21.47 -3.95 -8.03
N PRO A 116 20.62 -4.96 -7.79
CA PRO A 116 20.88 -6.30 -8.30
C PRO A 116 21.12 -6.20 -9.81
N GLY A 117 22.18 -6.84 -10.30
CA GLY A 117 22.48 -6.89 -11.73
C GLY A 117 21.29 -7.42 -12.52
N THR A 118 21.27 -7.17 -13.84
CA THR A 118 20.23 -7.73 -14.71
C THR A 118 20.13 -9.25 -14.45
N PRO A 119 18.97 -9.76 -14.02
CA PRO A 119 18.80 -11.20 -13.86
C PRO A 119 19.16 -11.90 -15.17
N GLY A 120 19.64 -13.15 -15.09
CA GLY A 120 19.74 -14.01 -16.27
C GLY A 120 18.37 -14.10 -16.96
N MET A 121 18.31 -14.62 -18.18
CA MET A 121 17.04 -14.81 -18.91
C MET A 121 16.80 -16.29 -19.17
N GLY A 122 15.56 -16.74 -19.09
CA GLY A 122 15.08 -18.04 -19.56
C GLY A 122 13.79 -17.86 -20.38
N ASP A 123 13.14 -18.96 -20.74
CA ASP A 123 11.87 -18.94 -21.48
C ASP A 123 10.77 -19.67 -20.71
N VAL A 124 9.50 -19.38 -21.01
CA VAL A 124 8.35 -20.12 -20.49
C VAL A 124 7.50 -20.61 -21.66
N ASP A 125 7.19 -21.90 -21.69
CA ASP A 125 6.41 -22.56 -22.75
C ASP A 125 5.26 -23.38 -22.16
N GLY A 126 4.12 -23.44 -22.82
CA GLY A 126 3.01 -24.27 -22.35
C GLY A 126 1.78 -24.25 -23.26
N ARG A 127 0.77 -25.02 -22.86
CA ARG A 127 -0.52 -25.10 -23.58
C ARG A 127 -1.70 -24.95 -22.64
N VAL A 128 -2.65 -24.10 -23.04
CA VAL A 128 -3.93 -23.90 -22.36
C VAL A 128 -4.95 -24.93 -22.81
N CYS A 129 -5.48 -25.70 -21.87
CA CYS A 129 -6.60 -26.60 -22.08
C CYS A 129 -7.58 -26.58 -20.90
N ASN A 130 -8.83 -26.91 -21.20
CA ASN A 130 -9.87 -27.10 -20.20
C ASN A 130 -9.66 -28.44 -19.49
N ARG A 131 -9.45 -28.41 -18.16
CA ARG A 131 -9.12 -29.61 -17.39
C ARG A 131 -10.24 -30.65 -17.29
N HIS A 132 -11.50 -30.27 -17.53
CA HIS A 132 -12.65 -31.17 -17.48
C HIS A 132 -12.89 -31.88 -18.80
N THR A 133 -12.58 -31.23 -19.92
CA THR A 133 -12.86 -31.76 -21.26
C THR A 133 -11.60 -32.18 -22.01
N GLY A 134 -10.42 -31.73 -21.59
CA GLY A 134 -9.16 -31.87 -22.34
C GLY A 134 -9.06 -30.95 -23.55
N GLU A 135 -10.10 -30.13 -23.82
CA GLU A 135 -10.17 -29.28 -25.01
C GLU A 135 -9.17 -28.12 -24.92
N LEU A 136 -8.40 -27.93 -25.99
CA LEU A 136 -7.44 -26.83 -26.10
C LEU A 136 -8.17 -25.49 -26.19
N MET A 137 -7.74 -24.52 -25.36
CA MET A 137 -8.35 -23.21 -25.29
C MET A 137 -7.53 -22.22 -26.12
N VAL A 138 -8.13 -21.75 -27.21
CA VAL A 138 -7.55 -20.70 -28.07
C VAL A 138 -7.99 -19.32 -27.57
N GLN A 139 -7.15 -18.30 -27.76
CA GLN A 139 -7.42 -16.92 -27.32
C GLN A 139 -7.62 -16.73 -25.81
N ALA A 140 -7.07 -17.61 -24.98
CA ALA A 140 -6.95 -17.36 -23.56
C ALA A 140 -5.86 -16.30 -23.34
N ASP A 141 -6.13 -15.28 -22.53
CA ASP A 141 -5.16 -14.26 -22.13
C ASP A 141 -4.23 -14.86 -21.06
N VAL A 142 -2.98 -15.09 -21.43
CA VAL A 142 -1.94 -15.63 -20.56
C VAL A 142 -1.03 -14.47 -20.14
N SER A 143 -0.82 -14.27 -18.84
CA SER A 143 0.01 -13.21 -18.28
C SER A 143 1.07 -13.77 -17.34
N LEU A 144 2.33 -13.40 -17.53
CA LEU A 144 3.39 -13.62 -16.55
C LEU A 144 3.55 -12.36 -15.70
N LEU A 145 3.41 -12.53 -14.39
CA LEU A 145 3.53 -11.49 -13.38
C LEU A 145 4.78 -11.74 -12.53
N LEU A 146 5.65 -10.73 -12.44
CA LEU A 146 6.77 -10.73 -11.50
C LEU A 146 6.41 -9.85 -10.31
N SER A 147 6.36 -10.43 -9.11
CA SER A 147 6.15 -9.70 -7.86
C SER A 147 7.46 -9.57 -7.09
N VAL A 148 8.23 -8.51 -7.34
CA VAL A 148 9.34 -8.10 -6.45
C VAL A 148 9.29 -6.60 -6.20
N ASP A 149 9.29 -6.20 -4.93
CA ASP A 149 9.55 -4.83 -4.45
C ASP A 149 8.77 -3.70 -5.16
N GLY A 150 7.49 -3.91 -5.47
CA GLY A 150 6.60 -2.88 -6.00
C GLY A 150 6.85 -2.48 -7.46
N ALA A 151 7.62 -3.27 -8.21
CA ALA A 151 7.68 -3.19 -9.66
C ALA A 151 6.96 -4.41 -10.26
N GLU A 152 5.81 -4.16 -10.90
CA GLU A 152 5.09 -5.21 -11.65
C GLU A 152 5.64 -5.26 -13.07
N GLU A 153 6.33 -6.35 -13.41
CA GLU A 153 6.55 -6.70 -14.82
C GLU A 153 5.41 -7.64 -15.24
N VAL A 154 4.57 -7.15 -16.16
CA VAL A 154 3.45 -7.91 -16.73
C VAL A 154 3.77 -8.20 -18.19
N ARG A 155 3.84 -9.49 -18.54
CA ARG A 155 3.97 -9.93 -19.94
C ARG A 155 2.72 -10.70 -20.32
N THR A 156 1.95 -10.18 -21.27
CA THR A 156 0.69 -10.81 -21.68
C THR A 156 0.76 -11.30 -23.14
N GLN A 157 0.23 -12.49 -23.39
CA GLN A 157 0.07 -13.08 -24.71
C GLN A 157 -1.26 -13.86 -24.77
N GLN A 158 -1.89 -13.91 -25.94
CA GLN A 158 -3.00 -14.83 -26.17
C GLN A 158 -2.54 -16.22 -26.61
N SER A 159 -3.17 -17.26 -26.07
CA SER A 159 -2.96 -18.63 -26.53
C SER A 159 -3.29 -18.76 -28.02
N SER A 160 -2.45 -19.49 -28.75
CA SER A 160 -2.50 -19.54 -30.21
C SER A 160 -3.65 -20.40 -30.74
N GLY A 161 -4.03 -20.17 -32.00
CA GLY A 161 -4.93 -21.03 -32.75
C GLY A 161 -4.16 -22.03 -33.64
N GLU A 162 -4.79 -22.52 -34.70
CA GLU A 162 -4.15 -23.40 -35.68
C GLU A 162 -2.83 -22.82 -36.23
N PRO A 163 -1.74 -23.61 -36.38
CA PRO A 163 -1.68 -25.09 -36.28
C PRO A 163 -1.36 -25.63 -34.88
N ASP A 164 -1.26 -24.78 -33.85
CA ASP A 164 -0.77 -25.16 -32.51
C ASP A 164 -1.75 -24.67 -31.43
N PRO A 165 -3.01 -25.16 -31.43
CA PRO A 165 -4.06 -24.60 -30.60
C PRO A 165 -3.73 -24.65 -29.11
N GLY A 166 -3.97 -23.53 -28.43
CA GLY A 166 -3.76 -23.38 -26.99
C GLY A 166 -2.33 -23.07 -26.58
N ARG A 167 -1.33 -23.07 -27.47
CA ARG A 167 0.06 -22.83 -27.08
C ARG A 167 0.34 -21.36 -26.74
N PHE A 168 1.15 -21.12 -25.71
CA PHE A 168 1.74 -19.83 -25.37
C PHE A 168 3.26 -20.00 -25.22
N TYR A 169 4.03 -18.94 -25.44
CA TYR A 169 5.49 -18.95 -25.31
C TYR A 169 6.02 -17.55 -25.02
N PHE A 170 6.65 -17.40 -23.86
CA PHE A 170 7.31 -16.17 -23.42
C PHE A 170 8.83 -16.36 -23.52
N PRO A 171 9.49 -15.72 -24.51
CA PRO A 171 10.94 -15.71 -24.55
C PRO A 171 11.53 -14.65 -23.62
N ASP A 172 12.80 -14.82 -23.27
CA ASP A 172 13.64 -13.84 -22.57
C ASP A 172 12.98 -13.30 -21.28
N VAL A 173 12.43 -14.20 -20.48
CA VAL A 173 11.83 -13.94 -19.16
C VAL A 173 12.95 -13.88 -18.12
N PRO A 174 13.04 -12.81 -17.31
CA PRO A 174 14.02 -12.72 -16.24
C PRO A 174 13.97 -13.92 -15.29
N VAL A 175 15.15 -14.43 -14.92
CA VAL A 175 15.30 -15.53 -13.95
C VAL A 175 14.70 -15.12 -12.61
N GLY A 176 13.92 -16.02 -12.03
CA GLY A 176 13.21 -15.79 -10.78
C GLY A 176 11.86 -16.51 -10.76
N ASP A 177 11.11 -16.26 -9.70
CA ASP A 177 9.77 -16.80 -9.53
C ASP A 177 8.74 -15.85 -10.15
N TRP A 178 7.88 -16.42 -11.00
CA TRP A 178 6.80 -15.72 -11.70
C TRP A 178 5.47 -16.35 -11.35
N VAL A 179 4.39 -15.60 -11.56
CA VAL A 179 3.03 -16.11 -11.56
C VAL A 179 2.48 -16.03 -12.98
N LEU A 180 2.18 -17.18 -13.57
CA LEU A 180 1.43 -17.32 -14.80
C LEU A 180 -0.08 -17.30 -14.49
N VAL A 181 -0.76 -16.25 -14.91
CA VAL A 181 -2.21 -16.10 -14.86
C VAL A 181 -2.79 -16.42 -16.23
N ILE A 182 -3.86 -17.19 -16.28
CA ILE A 182 -4.56 -17.56 -17.50
C ILE A 182 -6.02 -17.17 -17.32
N ASP A 183 -6.48 -16.26 -18.17
CA ASP A 183 -7.85 -15.77 -18.20
C ASP A 183 -8.53 -16.12 -19.53
N ALA A 184 -9.73 -16.67 -19.45
CA ALA A 184 -10.59 -16.93 -20.59
C ALA A 184 -12.06 -16.95 -20.14
N ALA A 185 -12.99 -16.89 -21.09
CA ALA A 185 -14.42 -16.92 -20.78
C ALA A 185 -14.81 -18.17 -19.96
N GLY A 186 -15.12 -17.97 -18.67
CA GLY A 186 -15.47 -19.03 -17.72
C GLY A 186 -14.30 -19.88 -17.24
N PHE A 187 -13.06 -19.38 -17.34
CA PHE A 187 -11.85 -20.07 -16.91
C PHE A 187 -10.80 -19.05 -16.44
N HIS A 188 -10.44 -19.09 -15.16
CA HIS A 188 -9.34 -18.32 -14.60
C HIS A 188 -8.40 -19.27 -13.84
N ARG A 189 -7.09 -19.10 -13.98
CA ARG A 189 -6.10 -19.95 -13.30
C ARG A 189 -4.78 -19.23 -13.09
N SER A 190 -4.22 -19.36 -11.89
CA SER A 190 -2.90 -18.81 -11.54
C SER A 190 -1.94 -19.92 -11.14
N ILE A 191 -0.70 -19.87 -11.63
CA ILE A 191 0.30 -20.94 -11.54
C ILE A 191 1.67 -20.32 -11.33
N ALA A 192 2.43 -20.76 -10.32
CA ALA A 192 3.81 -20.30 -10.21
C ALA A 192 4.72 -20.99 -11.22
N VAL A 193 5.66 -20.20 -11.74
CA VAL A 193 6.64 -20.62 -12.75
C VAL A 193 8.00 -20.09 -12.30
N THR A 194 8.93 -20.99 -11.98
CA THR A 194 10.32 -20.59 -11.74
C THR A 194 11.08 -20.63 -13.06
N VAL A 195 11.67 -19.50 -13.44
CA VAL A 195 12.46 -19.36 -14.66
C VAL A 195 13.95 -19.50 -14.32
N GLU A 196 14.60 -20.50 -14.89
CA GLU A 196 16.03 -20.75 -14.72
C GLU A 196 16.86 -20.19 -15.89
N GLU A 197 18.12 -19.84 -15.62
CA GLU A 197 18.99 -19.17 -16.60
C GLU A 197 19.23 -20.06 -17.83
N GLY A 198 18.83 -19.56 -19.00
CA GLY A 198 18.99 -20.22 -20.29
C GLY A 198 18.19 -21.52 -20.45
N GLN A 199 17.24 -21.80 -19.57
CA GLN A 199 16.32 -22.95 -19.67
C GLN A 199 14.96 -22.53 -20.22
N VAL A 200 14.22 -23.50 -20.75
CA VAL A 200 12.79 -23.36 -21.06
C VAL A 200 12.02 -24.02 -19.93
N THR A 201 11.22 -23.25 -19.20
CA THR A 201 10.29 -23.78 -18.20
C THR A 201 9.01 -24.21 -18.90
N GLU A 202 8.78 -25.51 -18.99
CA GLU A 202 7.53 -26.08 -19.51
C GLU A 202 6.45 -26.07 -18.43
N VAL A 203 5.29 -25.49 -18.74
CA VAL A 203 4.13 -25.40 -17.85
C VAL A 203 3.12 -26.49 -18.23
N ASP A 204 3.02 -27.51 -17.38
CA ASP A 204 2.02 -28.57 -17.51
C ASP A 204 0.69 -28.15 -16.87
N LEU A 205 -0.35 -27.99 -17.69
CA LEU A 205 -1.69 -27.62 -17.24
C LEU A 205 -2.63 -28.81 -17.02
N GLY A 206 -2.11 -30.04 -17.15
CA GLY A 206 -2.85 -31.30 -17.10
C GLY A 206 -2.90 -31.97 -18.48
N VAL A 207 -3.58 -33.11 -18.56
CA VAL A 207 -3.71 -33.91 -19.80
C VAL A 207 -4.52 -33.16 -20.85
N CYS A 208 -3.88 -32.23 -21.54
CA CYS A 208 -4.36 -31.71 -22.80
C CYS A 208 -4.32 -32.90 -23.76
N THR A 209 -5.49 -33.44 -24.11
CA THR A 209 -5.57 -34.58 -25.03
C THR A 209 -5.16 -34.11 -26.42
N ASP A 210 -3.86 -34.12 -26.68
CA ASP A 210 -3.34 -34.28 -28.02
C ASP A 210 -3.15 -35.79 -28.19
N ASP A 211 -3.98 -36.38 -29.04
CA ASP A 211 -3.99 -37.81 -29.33
C ASP A 211 -2.71 -38.15 -30.11
N ASP A 212 -1.53 -38.21 -29.47
CA ASP A 212 -0.41 -39.07 -29.90
C ASP A 212 0.78 -39.19 -28.91
N LEU A 213 1.24 -40.45 -28.76
CA LEU A 213 2.58 -40.92 -28.34
C LEU A 213 2.92 -41.20 -26.85
N THR A 214 2.55 -42.43 -26.45
CA THR A 214 3.45 -43.52 -25.98
C THR A 214 4.61 -43.19 -25.01
N GLY A 215 4.48 -43.66 -23.78
CA GLY A 215 5.60 -43.89 -22.87
C GLY A 215 5.20 -44.82 -21.71
N GLU A 216 5.31 -46.13 -21.94
CA GLU A 216 5.22 -47.14 -20.88
C GLU A 216 6.36 -46.93 -19.86
N GLY A 217 6.03 -47.03 -18.57
CA GLY A 217 7.01 -46.98 -17.49
C GLY A 217 6.41 -47.45 -16.18
N GLU A 218 6.20 -48.75 -16.05
CA GLU A 218 5.94 -49.41 -14.77
C GLU A 218 7.12 -49.19 -13.81
N GLY A 219 6.83 -48.88 -12.55
CA GLY A 219 7.82 -48.75 -11.49
C GLY A 219 7.17 -48.76 -10.12
N GLU A 220 6.79 -49.95 -9.65
CA GLU A 220 6.48 -50.19 -8.24
C GLU A 220 7.72 -49.91 -7.38
N GLY A 221 7.53 -49.10 -6.34
CA GLY A 221 8.52 -48.84 -5.30
C GLY A 221 7.81 -48.46 -4.01
N GLU A 222 7.43 -49.47 -3.22
CA GLU A 222 7.03 -49.27 -1.83
C GLU A 222 8.22 -48.72 -1.03
N GLY A 223 8.16 -47.44 -0.70
CA GLY A 223 8.97 -46.79 0.30
C GLY A 223 8.08 -45.90 1.14
N GLU A 224 7.88 -46.26 2.40
CA GLU A 224 7.39 -45.34 3.43
C GLU A 224 8.48 -44.29 3.69
N GLY A 225 8.61 -43.33 2.78
CA GLY A 225 9.28 -42.06 2.97
C GLY A 225 8.24 -40.97 3.01
N GLU A 226 8.42 -39.96 3.86
CA GLU A 226 7.68 -38.70 3.71
C GLU A 226 7.78 -38.27 2.24
N PRO A 227 6.68 -37.87 1.59
CA PRO A 227 6.72 -37.48 0.19
C PRO A 227 7.68 -36.30 0.03
N ASP A 228 8.85 -36.56 -0.56
CA ASP A 228 9.86 -35.57 -0.92
C ASP A 228 9.30 -34.71 -2.07
N GLY A 229 8.62 -33.62 -1.74
CA GLY A 229 8.05 -32.64 -2.67
C GLY A 229 7.21 -31.62 -1.92
N THR A 230 6.90 -30.48 -2.54
CA THR A 230 5.95 -29.49 -2.00
C THR A 230 4.73 -29.40 -2.92
N GLY A 231 3.59 -28.99 -2.38
CA GLY A 231 2.40 -28.65 -3.12
C GLY A 231 1.92 -27.24 -2.77
N GLY A 232 0.65 -26.96 -3.04
CA GLY A 232 0.02 -25.70 -2.67
C GLY A 232 -1.50 -25.79 -2.55
N ALA A 233 -2.11 -24.67 -2.20
CA ALA A 233 -3.54 -24.47 -2.26
C ALA A 233 -3.85 -23.11 -2.92
N SER A 234 -4.94 -23.05 -3.66
CA SER A 234 -5.53 -21.82 -4.20
C SER A 234 -7.00 -21.74 -3.84
N GLY A 235 -7.57 -20.55 -3.92
CA GLY A 235 -9.01 -20.36 -3.82
C GLY A 235 -9.40 -18.92 -4.08
N HIS A 236 -10.67 -18.67 -3.86
CA HIS A 236 -11.32 -17.38 -4.04
C HIS A 236 -12.02 -16.97 -2.74
N VAL A 237 -12.11 -15.67 -2.47
CA VAL A 237 -12.81 -15.10 -1.32
C VAL A 237 -13.85 -14.10 -1.81
N CYS A 238 -15.07 -14.21 -1.29
CA CYS A 238 -16.19 -13.36 -1.68
C CYS A 238 -17.02 -12.92 -0.46
N MET A 239 -17.79 -11.86 -0.63
CA MET A 239 -18.82 -11.38 0.31
C MET A 239 -20.07 -12.27 0.25
N PHE A 240 -21.00 -12.11 1.20
CA PHE A 240 -22.24 -12.91 1.27
C PHE A 240 -23.22 -12.68 0.11
N ASP A 241 -23.00 -11.64 -0.71
CA ASP A 241 -23.73 -11.39 -1.95
C ASP A 241 -23.05 -11.98 -3.19
N GLY A 242 -21.92 -12.69 -3.00
CA GLY A 242 -21.09 -13.29 -4.04
C GLY A 242 -20.11 -12.33 -4.71
N THR A 243 -19.96 -11.09 -4.23
CA THR A 243 -18.95 -10.16 -4.76
C THR A 243 -17.55 -10.57 -4.30
N ASP A 244 -16.59 -10.57 -5.22
CA ASP A 244 -15.14 -10.70 -4.98
C ASP A 244 -14.63 -9.83 -3.81
N LEU A 245 -13.80 -10.41 -2.95
CA LEU A 245 -13.29 -9.77 -1.74
C LEU A 245 -11.76 -9.79 -1.69
N GLY A 246 -11.16 -8.69 -2.13
CA GLY A 246 -9.73 -8.46 -2.06
C GLY A 246 -9.23 -7.96 -0.71
N GLY A 247 -7.98 -8.27 -0.40
CA GLY A 247 -7.35 -7.90 0.87
C GLY A 247 -7.67 -8.83 2.05
N ALA A 248 -8.37 -9.94 1.82
CA ALA A 248 -8.60 -10.97 2.83
C ALA A 248 -7.28 -11.68 3.17
N THR A 249 -7.04 -11.96 4.45
CA THR A 249 -5.85 -12.69 4.89
C THR A 249 -6.15 -14.18 4.94
N VAL A 250 -5.37 -14.98 4.22
CA VAL A 250 -5.46 -16.44 4.23
C VAL A 250 -4.24 -17.00 4.91
N SER A 251 -4.41 -17.75 5.99
CA SER A 251 -3.31 -18.28 6.79
C SER A 251 -3.47 -19.76 7.14
N THR A 252 -2.37 -20.45 7.38
CA THR A 252 -2.34 -21.85 7.81
C THR A 252 -1.14 -22.12 8.71
N THR A 253 -1.27 -23.09 9.60
CA THR A 253 -0.18 -23.51 10.49
C THR A 253 0.54 -24.72 9.91
N LEU A 254 1.84 -24.58 9.64
CA LEU A 254 2.69 -25.66 9.14
C LEU A 254 2.98 -26.70 10.24
N PRO A 255 3.38 -27.94 9.87
CA PRO A 255 3.68 -29.00 10.84
C PRO A 255 4.76 -28.64 11.88
N ASN A 256 5.67 -27.72 11.56
CA ASN A 256 6.71 -27.21 12.45
C ASN A 256 6.20 -26.13 13.45
N GLY A 257 4.91 -25.77 13.38
CA GLY A 257 4.27 -24.74 14.20
C GLY A 257 4.39 -23.30 13.69
N SER A 258 5.07 -23.05 12.56
CA SER A 258 5.09 -21.72 11.95
C SER A 258 3.82 -21.44 11.16
N VAL A 259 3.35 -20.18 11.15
CA VAL A 259 2.21 -19.74 10.33
C VAL A 259 2.71 -19.24 8.98
N ARG A 260 2.08 -19.69 7.89
CA ARG A 260 2.17 -19.05 6.57
C ARG A 260 0.91 -18.24 6.31
N SER A 261 1.05 -17.11 5.64
CA SER A 261 -0.07 -16.25 5.27
C SER A 261 0.13 -15.62 3.89
N VAL A 262 -0.96 -15.47 3.16
CA VAL A 262 -1.06 -14.69 1.91
C VAL A 262 -2.27 -13.76 2.00
N THR A 263 -2.39 -12.82 1.07
CA THR A 263 -3.52 -11.90 0.97
C THR A 263 -4.21 -12.11 -0.36
N SER A 264 -5.54 -12.14 -0.39
CA SER A 264 -6.28 -12.20 -1.65
C SER A 264 -6.04 -10.94 -2.46
N ASP A 265 -5.91 -11.11 -3.78
CA ASP A 265 -5.78 -9.99 -4.71
C ASP A 265 -7.10 -9.21 -4.85
N ASP A 266 -7.12 -8.18 -5.68
CA ASP A 266 -8.30 -7.32 -5.82
C ASP A 266 -9.54 -8.06 -6.40
N ASN A 267 -9.37 -9.25 -6.99
CA ASN A 267 -10.45 -10.11 -7.46
C ASN A 267 -10.77 -11.22 -6.46
N GLY A 268 -10.25 -11.17 -5.24
CA GLY A 268 -10.51 -12.17 -4.21
C GLY A 268 -9.71 -13.47 -4.36
N ASP A 269 -8.85 -13.58 -5.36
CA ASP A 269 -8.09 -14.81 -5.60
C ASP A 269 -6.84 -14.87 -4.71
N TRP A 270 -6.47 -16.08 -4.28
CA TRP A 270 -5.26 -16.31 -3.50
C TRP A 270 -4.60 -17.63 -3.86
N VAL A 271 -3.26 -17.67 -3.67
CA VAL A 271 -2.47 -18.89 -3.84
C VAL A 271 -1.39 -18.98 -2.77
N MET A 272 -1.26 -20.15 -2.15
CA MET A 272 -0.23 -20.47 -1.17
C MET A 272 0.53 -21.72 -1.61
N LEU A 273 1.81 -21.55 -1.92
CA LEU A 273 2.68 -22.60 -2.46
C LEU A 273 3.65 -23.12 -1.41
N ASP A 274 4.54 -24.03 -1.82
CA ASP A 274 5.59 -24.65 -1.01
C ASP A 274 5.10 -25.26 0.31
N LEU A 275 3.91 -25.84 0.28
CA LEU A 275 3.33 -26.55 1.41
C LEU A 275 3.80 -28.01 1.39
N PRO A 276 4.43 -28.51 2.46
CA PRO A 276 4.68 -29.95 2.59
C PRO A 276 3.38 -30.74 2.43
N PRO A 277 3.39 -31.95 1.84
CA PRO A 277 2.17 -32.73 1.68
C PRO A 277 1.55 -33.04 3.03
N GLY A 278 0.24 -32.84 3.15
CA GLY A 278 -0.45 -32.93 4.42
C GLY A 278 -1.86 -32.35 4.38
N VAL A 279 -2.54 -32.46 5.52
CA VAL A 279 -3.86 -31.86 5.71
C VAL A 279 -3.66 -30.49 6.37
N TYR A 280 -4.20 -29.46 5.75
CA TYR A 280 -4.12 -28.08 6.22
C TYR A 280 -5.51 -27.52 6.48
N THR A 281 -5.63 -26.76 7.55
CA THR A 281 -6.78 -25.89 7.80
C THR A 281 -6.35 -24.46 7.50
N PHE A 282 -6.95 -23.88 6.47
CA PHE A 282 -6.79 -22.49 6.09
C PHE A 282 -7.81 -21.65 6.84
N ARG A 283 -7.33 -20.65 7.57
CA ARG A 283 -8.14 -19.60 8.19
C ARG A 283 -8.12 -18.38 7.27
N ILE A 284 -9.29 -18.01 6.77
CA ILE A 284 -9.54 -16.87 5.89
C ILE A 284 -10.18 -15.78 6.75
N GLU A 285 -9.66 -14.57 6.73
CA GLU A 285 -10.13 -13.46 7.56
C GLU A 285 -10.28 -12.17 6.75
N ALA A 286 -11.44 -11.54 6.83
CA ALA A 286 -11.66 -10.20 6.33
C ALA A 286 -12.57 -9.45 7.30
N GLY A 287 -12.04 -8.39 7.89
CA GLY A 287 -12.77 -7.67 8.92
C GLY A 287 -12.99 -8.51 10.19
N SER A 288 -14.21 -8.47 10.71
CA SER A 288 -14.75 -9.29 11.80
C SER A 288 -15.15 -10.69 11.34
N TYR A 289 -15.18 -10.95 10.03
CA TYR A 289 -15.60 -12.24 9.49
C TYR A 289 -14.42 -13.17 9.27
N SER A 290 -14.66 -14.47 9.47
CA SER A 290 -13.66 -15.48 9.19
C SER A 290 -14.28 -16.78 8.72
N ALA A 291 -13.48 -17.61 8.08
CA ALA A 291 -13.86 -18.94 7.65
C ALA A 291 -12.69 -19.91 7.83
N GLU A 292 -12.99 -21.16 8.16
CA GLU A 292 -12.01 -22.24 8.12
C GLU A 292 -12.33 -23.23 6.99
N ARG A 293 -11.31 -23.56 6.20
CA ARG A 293 -11.41 -24.52 5.10
C ARG A 293 -10.30 -25.55 5.22
N THR A 294 -10.65 -26.84 5.21
CA THR A 294 -9.67 -27.93 5.37
C THR A 294 -9.47 -28.66 4.05
N VAL A 295 -8.21 -28.75 3.60
CA VAL A 295 -7.84 -29.42 2.35
C VAL A 295 -6.62 -30.32 2.55
N THR A 296 -6.52 -31.36 1.72
CA THR A 296 -5.36 -32.25 1.67
C THR A 296 -4.47 -31.83 0.51
N VAL A 297 -3.28 -31.32 0.80
CA VAL A 297 -2.25 -30.97 -0.20
C VAL A 297 -1.39 -32.20 -0.48
N ALA A 298 -1.28 -32.59 -1.75
CA ALA A 298 -0.35 -33.61 -2.21
C ALA A 298 0.90 -32.97 -2.84
N ALA A 299 2.01 -33.72 -2.87
CA ALA A 299 3.24 -33.26 -3.53
C ALA A 299 2.97 -32.93 -5.00
N ASP A 300 3.63 -31.89 -5.50
CA ASP A 300 3.62 -31.44 -6.89
C ASP A 300 2.22 -31.08 -7.42
N THR A 301 1.28 -30.76 -6.52
CA THR A 301 -0.08 -30.34 -6.86
C THR A 301 -0.47 -29.07 -6.13
N VAL A 302 -1.23 -28.21 -6.80
CA VAL A 302 -1.96 -27.09 -6.16
C VAL A 302 -3.42 -27.46 -6.10
N VAL A 303 -3.96 -27.57 -4.89
CA VAL A 303 -5.37 -27.89 -4.66
C VAL A 303 -6.20 -26.62 -4.69
N ASP A 304 -7.17 -26.60 -5.57
CA ASP A 304 -8.08 -25.47 -5.74
C ASP A 304 -9.32 -25.67 -4.87
N LEU A 305 -9.59 -24.73 -3.97
CA LEU A 305 -10.79 -24.73 -3.15
C LEU A 305 -12.00 -24.38 -4.05
N PRO A 306 -13.15 -25.07 -3.89
CA PRO A 306 -14.33 -24.79 -4.70
C PRO A 306 -14.85 -23.36 -4.52
N ASP A 307 -15.27 -22.69 -5.61
CA ASP A 307 -15.85 -21.33 -5.57
C ASP A 307 -17.07 -21.23 -4.63
N GLN A 308 -17.83 -22.32 -4.48
CA GLN A 308 -18.96 -22.39 -3.54
C GLN A 308 -18.54 -22.21 -2.07
N ASP A 309 -17.24 -22.27 -1.77
CA ASP A 309 -16.67 -22.13 -0.42
C ASP A 309 -16.00 -20.74 -0.23
N CYS A 310 -16.20 -19.79 -1.16
CA CYS A 310 -15.57 -18.46 -1.13
C CYS A 310 -16.09 -17.52 -0.05
N GLU A 311 -17.33 -17.71 0.39
CA GLU A 311 -17.97 -16.87 1.41
C GLU A 311 -17.35 -17.11 2.78
N LEU A 312 -17.30 -16.05 3.60
CA LEU A 312 -16.89 -16.11 5.00
C LEU A 312 -18.05 -16.61 5.88
N ASP A 313 -17.74 -17.02 7.11
CA ASP A 313 -18.74 -17.48 8.07
C ASP A 313 -19.20 -16.29 8.97
N GLN A 314 -20.49 -16.26 9.32
CA GLN A 314 -21.12 -15.20 10.13
C GLN A 314 -21.43 -15.62 11.59
N ASP A 315 -21.34 -16.92 11.90
CA ASP A 315 -21.87 -17.53 13.13
C ASP A 315 -21.32 -16.94 14.43
N ASP A 316 -20.07 -16.45 14.39
CA ASP A 316 -19.33 -15.95 15.55
C ASP A 316 -19.20 -14.43 15.58
N VAL A 317 -19.96 -13.71 14.73
CA VAL A 317 -19.91 -12.24 14.63
C VAL A 317 -21.10 -11.62 15.34
N GLN A 318 -20.86 -10.54 16.09
CA GLN A 318 -21.89 -9.68 16.69
C GLN A 318 -21.63 -8.22 16.35
N ILE A 319 -22.66 -7.53 15.87
CA ILE A 319 -22.56 -6.16 15.40
C ILE A 319 -23.52 -5.27 16.18
N ALA A 320 -23.01 -4.15 16.70
CA ALA A 320 -23.85 -3.09 17.25
C ALA A 320 -23.96 -1.94 16.26
N VAL A 321 -25.18 -1.46 16.01
CA VAL A 321 -25.45 -0.25 15.21
C VAL A 321 -26.06 0.80 16.12
N VAL A 322 -25.34 1.89 16.39
CA VAL A 322 -25.93 3.10 16.97
C VAL A 322 -26.60 3.85 15.83
N THR A 323 -27.93 3.80 15.79
CA THR A 323 -28.73 4.42 14.73
C THR A 323 -28.61 5.94 14.72
N GLY A 324 -28.84 6.54 13.57
CA GLY A 324 -28.80 7.98 13.35
C GLY A 324 -30.09 8.47 12.70
N ILE A 325 -30.19 9.78 12.50
CA ILE A 325 -31.36 10.38 11.83
C ILE A 325 -31.11 10.63 10.33
N TRP A 326 -29.87 10.48 9.86
CA TRP A 326 -29.48 10.85 8.49
C TRP A 326 -29.09 9.65 7.63
N ASP A 327 -28.70 8.52 8.22
CA ASP A 327 -28.38 7.30 7.46
C ASP A 327 -28.84 6.00 8.10
N ASP A 328 -28.74 4.93 7.31
CA ASP A 328 -29.17 3.58 7.66
C ASP A 328 -28.12 2.52 7.25
N VAL A 329 -27.01 2.47 8.00
CA VAL A 329 -25.97 1.45 7.82
C VAL A 329 -26.48 0.04 8.16
N TYR A 330 -27.53 -0.10 8.97
CA TYR A 330 -28.20 -1.38 9.17
C TYR A 330 -28.70 -1.96 7.84
N THR A 331 -29.33 -1.14 7.01
CA THR A 331 -29.77 -1.56 5.67
C THR A 331 -28.58 -1.92 4.77
N VAL A 332 -27.46 -1.19 4.85
CA VAL A 332 -26.23 -1.55 4.09
C VAL A 332 -25.74 -2.96 4.45
N LEU A 333 -25.69 -3.29 5.75
CA LEU A 333 -25.30 -4.62 6.23
C LEU A 333 -26.24 -5.70 5.68
N VAL A 334 -27.55 -5.48 5.76
CA VAL A 334 -28.54 -6.44 5.26
C VAL A 334 -28.46 -6.61 3.74
N ASP A 335 -28.22 -5.52 3.00
CA ASP A 335 -28.12 -5.54 1.54
C ASP A 335 -26.90 -6.34 1.04
N VAL A 336 -25.82 -6.40 1.82
CA VAL A 336 -24.64 -7.24 1.53
C VAL A 336 -24.74 -8.65 2.13
N GLY A 337 -25.91 -9.03 2.64
CA GLY A 337 -26.21 -10.39 3.11
C GLY A 337 -25.83 -10.68 4.56
N VAL A 338 -25.57 -9.66 5.38
CA VAL A 338 -25.37 -9.85 6.82
C VAL A 338 -26.69 -10.26 7.47
N GLU A 339 -26.65 -11.31 8.29
CA GLU A 339 -27.85 -11.82 8.95
C GLU A 339 -28.43 -10.80 9.94
N PRO A 340 -29.73 -10.43 9.83
CA PRO A 340 -30.35 -9.50 10.78
C PRO A 340 -30.29 -9.96 12.25
N GLY A 341 -30.12 -11.27 12.49
CA GLY A 341 -30.08 -11.86 13.83
C GLY A 341 -28.79 -11.59 14.61
N ILE A 342 -27.72 -11.15 13.94
CA ILE A 342 -26.43 -10.82 14.55
C ILE A 342 -26.21 -9.30 14.70
N ILE A 343 -27.24 -8.49 14.39
CA ILE A 343 -27.17 -7.03 14.45
C ILE A 343 -28.09 -6.51 15.55
N ASP A 344 -27.51 -5.90 16.57
CA ASP A 344 -28.23 -5.18 17.62
C ASP A 344 -28.27 -3.67 17.31
N THR A 345 -29.47 -3.09 17.28
CA THR A 345 -29.64 -1.65 17.07
C THR A 345 -29.83 -0.89 18.37
N TYR A 346 -29.11 0.22 18.52
CA TYR A 346 -29.24 1.18 19.61
C TYR A 346 -29.84 2.49 19.07
N PRO A 347 -30.81 3.10 19.77
CA PRO A 347 -31.51 4.28 19.26
C PRO A 347 -30.60 5.50 19.17
N SER A 348 -30.86 6.41 18.23
CA SER A 348 -30.05 7.63 18.05
C SER A 348 -29.91 8.44 19.32
N SER A 349 -31.00 8.67 20.05
CA SER A 349 -30.93 9.33 21.36
C SER A 349 -30.64 8.33 22.48
N GLY A 350 -29.55 8.54 23.19
CA GLY A 350 -29.12 7.75 24.36
C GLY A 350 -28.53 6.37 24.05
N GLY A 351 -28.57 5.89 22.80
CA GLY A 351 -28.01 4.60 22.42
C GLY A 351 -26.49 4.52 22.58
N ALA A 352 -25.77 5.56 22.14
CA ALA A 352 -24.33 5.67 22.37
C ALA A 352 -23.97 5.64 23.86
N ALA A 353 -24.70 6.38 24.70
CA ALA A 353 -24.50 6.39 26.14
C ALA A 353 -24.79 5.03 26.79
N GLN A 354 -25.83 4.33 26.32
CA GLN A 354 -26.14 2.97 26.77
C GLN A 354 -25.02 1.99 26.43
N LEU A 355 -24.56 2.01 25.17
CA LEU A 355 -23.56 1.07 24.66
C LEU A 355 -22.17 1.37 25.25
N PHE A 356 -21.68 2.59 25.10
CA PHE A 356 -20.34 3.01 25.58
C PHE A 356 -20.28 3.18 27.10
N GLY A 357 -21.43 3.23 27.78
CA GLY A 357 -21.50 3.24 29.24
C GLY A 357 -21.26 1.87 29.89
N SER A 358 -21.20 0.78 29.10
CA SER A 358 -21.00 -0.58 29.60
C SER A 358 -19.88 -1.30 28.84
N PRO A 359 -18.64 -1.30 29.36
CA PRO A 359 -17.53 -2.04 28.75
C PRO A 359 -17.82 -3.53 28.57
N GLU A 360 -18.57 -4.14 29.48
CA GLU A 360 -18.92 -5.57 29.40
C GLU A 360 -19.87 -5.87 28.25
N LEU A 361 -20.79 -4.95 27.94
CA LEU A 361 -21.67 -5.05 26.78
C LEU A 361 -20.91 -4.75 25.49
N LEU A 362 -20.06 -3.71 25.50
CA LEU A 362 -19.25 -3.34 24.35
C LEU A 362 -18.34 -4.50 23.90
N ALA A 363 -17.77 -5.23 24.85
CA ALA A 363 -16.93 -6.40 24.60
C ALA A 363 -17.67 -7.62 24.02
N THR A 364 -19.00 -7.61 23.90
CA THR A 364 -19.73 -8.68 23.22
C THR A 364 -19.86 -8.48 21.72
N TYR A 365 -19.42 -7.34 21.19
CA TYR A 365 -19.52 -7.00 19.78
C TYR A 365 -18.15 -7.01 19.10
N ASP A 366 -18.07 -7.56 17.89
CA ASP A 366 -16.87 -7.53 17.05
C ASP A 366 -16.76 -6.22 16.27
N ALA A 367 -17.90 -5.59 15.97
CA ALA A 367 -17.95 -4.29 15.33
C ALA A 367 -19.05 -3.39 15.92
N VAL A 368 -18.75 -2.09 16.00
CA VAL A 368 -19.69 -1.02 16.33
C VAL A 368 -19.75 -0.02 15.17
N LEU A 369 -20.93 0.17 14.61
CA LEU A 369 -21.17 1.12 13.52
C LEU A 369 -22.02 2.28 14.06
N ILE A 370 -21.56 3.50 13.82
CA ILE A 370 -22.16 4.72 14.35
C ILE A 370 -22.65 5.56 13.18
N ASN A 371 -23.97 5.61 13.06
CA ASN A 371 -24.68 6.31 12.01
C ASN A 371 -24.60 7.84 12.18
N CYS A 372 -24.67 8.53 11.05
CA CYS A 372 -24.76 9.97 10.96
C CYS A 372 -26.00 10.49 11.68
N GLY A 373 -25.79 11.45 12.59
CA GLY A 373 -26.85 12.02 13.42
C GLY A 373 -27.25 11.14 14.62
N ALA A 374 -26.38 10.23 15.06
CA ALA A 374 -26.44 9.70 16.42
C ALA A 374 -26.31 10.85 17.45
N ASP A 375 -27.00 10.75 18.58
CA ASP A 375 -26.97 11.80 19.62
C ASP A 375 -25.66 11.75 20.40
N GLU A 376 -24.94 12.87 20.38
CA GLU A 376 -23.61 13.01 20.98
C GLU A 376 -23.63 13.72 22.32
N TYR A 377 -24.80 14.15 22.81
CA TYR A 377 -24.91 14.99 24.00
C TYR A 377 -24.21 14.39 25.22
N ASP A 378 -24.47 13.13 25.55
CA ASP A 378 -23.82 12.47 26.70
C ASP A 378 -22.33 12.22 26.43
N TYR A 379 -21.97 11.87 25.19
CA TYR A 379 -20.59 11.61 24.76
C TYR A 379 -19.70 12.86 24.88
N GLN A 380 -20.25 14.03 24.59
CA GLN A 380 -19.59 15.33 24.75
C GLN A 380 -19.14 15.57 26.19
N TYR A 381 -20.00 15.27 27.16
CA TYR A 381 -19.77 15.64 28.57
C TYR A 381 -19.19 14.52 29.42
N ASP A 382 -19.33 13.26 29.03
CA ASP A 382 -18.84 12.13 29.79
C ASP A 382 -17.55 11.54 29.18
N PRO A 383 -16.37 11.85 29.76
CA PRO A 383 -15.10 11.29 29.27
C PRO A 383 -14.99 9.77 29.44
N VAL A 384 -15.81 9.13 30.28
CA VAL A 384 -15.81 7.67 30.44
C VAL A 384 -16.30 6.99 29.17
N LEU A 385 -17.28 7.57 28.47
CA LEU A 385 -17.79 7.00 27.21
C LEU A 385 -16.70 6.99 26.13
N ARG A 386 -15.93 8.08 26.01
CA ARG A 386 -14.76 8.19 25.11
C ARG A 386 -13.69 7.15 25.43
N GLN A 387 -13.34 7.02 26.72
CA GLN A 387 -12.35 6.05 27.15
C GLN A 387 -12.78 4.62 26.86
N ASN A 388 -14.06 4.29 27.09
CA ASN A 388 -14.56 2.94 26.83
C ASN A 388 -14.56 2.60 25.33
N LEU A 389 -14.87 3.55 24.45
CA LEU A 389 -14.75 3.37 23.01
C LEU A 389 -13.29 3.17 22.58
N GLU A 390 -12.37 3.96 23.13
CA GLU A 390 -10.93 3.80 22.89
C GLU A 390 -10.45 2.41 23.33
N ASP A 391 -10.77 2.01 24.57
CA ASP A 391 -10.38 0.73 25.16
C ASP A 391 -10.94 -0.46 24.36
N TYR A 392 -12.16 -0.35 23.85
CA TYR A 392 -12.77 -1.35 22.97
C TYR A 392 -11.95 -1.57 21.71
N VAL A 393 -11.60 -0.49 21.01
CA VAL A 393 -10.78 -0.59 19.79
C VAL A 393 -9.39 -1.12 20.10
N LEU A 394 -8.75 -0.63 21.17
CA LEU A 394 -7.44 -1.14 21.60
C LEU A 394 -7.46 -2.63 21.98
N SER A 395 -8.63 -3.16 22.35
CA SER A 395 -8.84 -4.57 22.69
C SER A 395 -9.22 -5.46 21.50
N GLY A 396 -9.30 -4.91 20.28
CA GLY A 396 -9.57 -5.66 19.06
C GLY A 396 -10.89 -5.32 18.36
N GLY A 397 -11.76 -4.52 18.99
CA GLY A 397 -13.08 -4.17 18.45
C GLY A 397 -13.01 -3.19 17.27
N ASN A 398 -13.84 -3.40 16.25
CA ASN A 398 -13.86 -2.54 15.06
C ASN A 398 -14.90 -1.43 15.19
N VAL A 399 -14.58 -0.23 14.70
CA VAL A 399 -15.48 0.92 14.73
C VAL A 399 -15.62 1.52 13.33
N TYR A 400 -16.86 1.79 12.93
CA TYR A 400 -17.19 2.62 11.78
C TYR A 400 -17.95 3.86 12.24
N ALA A 401 -17.61 5.03 11.70
CA ALA A 401 -18.39 6.25 11.88
C ALA A 401 -18.61 6.94 10.53
N SER A 402 -19.83 7.39 10.28
CA SER A 402 -20.21 8.09 9.06
C SER A 402 -20.45 9.58 9.31
N ASP A 403 -19.83 10.42 8.49
CA ASP A 403 -20.05 11.85 8.32
C ASP A 403 -20.14 12.60 9.65
N LEU A 404 -21.32 13.05 10.08
CA LEU A 404 -21.48 13.85 11.29
C LEU A 404 -21.18 13.06 12.58
N ALA A 405 -21.10 11.73 12.53
CA ALA A 405 -20.64 10.92 13.65
C ALA A 405 -19.10 10.99 13.87
N TYR A 406 -18.40 11.91 13.19
CA TYR A 406 -16.95 12.05 13.30
C TYR A 406 -16.47 12.39 14.72
N ASP A 407 -17.28 13.09 15.52
CA ASP A 407 -16.94 13.45 16.90
C ASP A 407 -16.69 12.19 17.75
N PHE A 408 -17.36 11.06 17.46
CA PHE A 408 -17.07 9.79 18.14
C PHE A 408 -15.62 9.34 17.95
N VAL A 409 -15.11 9.43 16.73
CA VAL A 409 -13.75 8.99 16.39
C VAL A 409 -12.70 10.04 16.70
N GLU A 410 -12.99 11.33 16.50
CA GLU A 410 -12.08 12.42 16.83
C GLU A 410 -11.78 12.45 18.33
N GLN A 411 -12.83 12.36 19.16
CA GLN A 411 -12.66 12.52 20.60
C GLN A 411 -12.05 11.29 21.27
N ALA A 412 -12.26 10.09 20.73
CA ALA A 412 -11.63 8.85 21.22
C ALA A 412 -10.20 8.68 20.71
N PHE A 413 -9.88 9.19 19.51
CA PHE A 413 -8.59 8.97 18.85
C PHE A 413 -7.96 10.29 18.32
N PRO A 414 -7.75 11.30 19.18
CA PRO A 414 -7.49 12.68 18.76
C PRO A 414 -6.15 12.88 18.04
N THR A 415 -5.24 11.90 18.05
CA THR A 415 -3.93 12.02 17.39
C THR A 415 -3.88 11.39 16.01
N TRP A 416 -4.96 10.75 15.53
CA TRP A 416 -4.94 9.96 14.29
C TRP A 416 -5.45 10.72 13.08
N VAL A 417 -6.53 11.47 13.25
CA VAL A 417 -7.20 12.24 12.20
C VAL A 417 -7.41 13.65 12.72
N GLU A 418 -7.01 14.63 11.93
CA GLU A 418 -7.26 16.04 12.21
C GLU A 418 -8.49 16.46 11.41
N PHE A 419 -9.58 16.79 12.10
CA PHE A 419 -10.74 17.38 11.44
C PHE A 419 -10.63 18.90 11.37
N PHE A 420 -11.55 19.53 10.64
CA PHE A 420 -11.57 20.97 10.53
C PHE A 420 -12.09 21.61 11.82
N GLY A 421 -11.47 22.70 12.27
CA GLY A 421 -11.99 23.53 13.35
C GLY A 421 -11.29 23.29 14.70
N ASP A 422 -12.06 23.34 15.79
CA ASP A 422 -11.57 23.17 17.16
C ASP A 422 -11.91 21.78 17.68
N ASP A 423 -10.89 20.93 17.91
CA ASP A 423 -11.01 19.56 18.41
C ASP A 423 -11.75 19.44 19.75
N LEU A 424 -11.96 20.53 20.48
CA LEU A 424 -12.72 20.51 21.75
C LEU A 424 -14.20 20.86 21.57
N ALA A 425 -14.58 21.32 20.38
CA ALA A 425 -15.92 21.77 20.06
C ALA A 425 -16.58 20.83 19.05
N PHE A 426 -17.60 20.12 19.53
CA PHE A 426 -18.43 19.22 18.73
C PHE A 426 -19.07 19.97 17.56
N GLY A 427 -19.13 19.30 16.41
CA GLY A 427 -19.65 19.83 15.16
C GLY A 427 -18.76 20.89 14.47
N SER A 428 -17.55 21.17 14.96
CA SER A 428 -16.66 22.18 14.34
C SER A 428 -16.24 21.83 12.92
N ALA A 429 -16.21 20.54 12.56
CA ALA A 429 -15.80 20.08 11.25
C ALA A 429 -16.93 20.04 10.22
N GLU A 430 -18.17 20.25 10.64
CA GLU A 430 -19.39 20.18 9.82
C GLU A 430 -19.55 21.43 8.93
N VAL A 431 -18.55 21.71 8.12
CA VAL A 431 -18.45 22.93 7.29
C VAL A 431 -18.42 22.64 5.79
N GLY A 432 -18.48 21.36 5.39
CA GLY A 432 -18.48 20.93 4.00
C GLY A 432 -19.62 21.55 3.19
N GLU A 433 -19.30 22.06 2.00
CA GLU A 433 -20.31 22.60 1.09
C GLU A 433 -21.11 21.47 0.43
N VAL A 434 -22.42 21.69 0.31
CA VAL A 434 -23.35 20.83 -0.44
C VAL A 434 -22.97 20.79 -1.92
N GLY A 435 -22.91 19.60 -2.51
CA GLY A 435 -22.78 19.42 -3.95
C GLY A 435 -21.99 18.18 -4.35
N ASP A 436 -21.72 18.11 -5.64
CA ASP A 436 -20.88 17.06 -6.23
C ASP A 436 -19.40 17.43 -6.15
N VAL A 437 -18.60 16.52 -5.62
CA VAL A 437 -17.16 16.66 -5.45
C VAL A 437 -16.45 15.55 -6.23
N PRO A 438 -15.45 15.85 -7.07
CA PRO A 438 -14.63 14.82 -7.68
C PRO A 438 -13.78 14.11 -6.62
N GLY A 439 -13.83 12.78 -6.62
CA GLY A 439 -13.06 11.91 -5.76
C GLY A 439 -12.20 10.93 -6.56
N THR A 440 -11.10 10.49 -5.96
CA THR A 440 -10.21 9.45 -6.45
C THR A 440 -10.10 8.36 -5.39
N ILE A 441 -10.47 7.14 -5.76
CA ILE A 441 -10.24 5.92 -4.99
C ILE A 441 -8.76 5.56 -5.10
N LEU A 442 -8.09 5.49 -3.96
CA LEU A 442 -6.68 5.15 -3.82
C LEU A 442 -6.45 3.69 -3.46
N ASP A 443 -7.46 3.05 -2.86
CA ASP A 443 -7.44 1.63 -2.55
C ASP A 443 -7.72 0.80 -3.80
N SER A 444 -6.83 -0.13 -4.13
CA SER A 444 -6.88 -0.91 -5.38
C SER A 444 -8.10 -1.83 -5.41
N PHE A 445 -8.39 -2.52 -4.30
CA PHE A 445 -9.57 -3.35 -4.15
C PHE A 445 -10.86 -2.54 -4.36
N LEU A 446 -11.02 -1.41 -3.67
CA LEU A 446 -12.20 -0.55 -3.88
C LEU A 446 -12.29 -0.07 -5.34
N ALA A 447 -11.18 0.29 -5.98
CA ALA A 447 -11.18 0.75 -7.36
C ALA A 447 -11.57 -0.36 -8.34
N THR A 448 -11.11 -1.59 -8.11
CA THR A 448 -11.44 -2.79 -8.88
C THR A 448 -12.90 -3.17 -8.71
N ALA A 449 -13.39 -3.24 -7.46
CA ALA A 449 -14.78 -3.58 -7.15
C ALA A 449 -15.80 -2.54 -7.67
N VAL A 450 -15.42 -1.26 -7.73
CA VAL A 450 -16.24 -0.18 -8.35
C VAL A 450 -16.03 -0.12 -9.88
N GLY A 451 -14.94 -0.71 -10.39
CA GLY A 451 -14.55 -0.72 -11.80
C GLY A 451 -13.98 0.61 -12.32
N ARG A 452 -13.60 1.54 -11.43
CA ARG A 452 -12.96 2.82 -11.76
C ARG A 452 -12.33 3.46 -10.52
N SER A 453 -11.25 4.22 -10.72
CA SER A 453 -10.60 4.96 -9.63
C SER A 453 -11.07 6.40 -9.49
N ASN A 454 -11.78 6.98 -10.47
CA ASN A 454 -12.31 8.34 -10.39
C ASN A 454 -13.83 8.29 -10.28
N ILE A 455 -14.36 8.92 -9.24
CA ILE A 455 -15.77 8.92 -8.88
C ILE A 455 -16.28 10.33 -8.60
N THR A 456 -17.59 10.48 -8.48
CA THR A 456 -18.23 11.70 -8.00
C THR A 456 -18.85 11.41 -6.64
N LEU A 457 -18.38 12.10 -5.61
CA LEU A 457 -18.96 12.09 -4.27
C LEU A 457 -20.10 13.10 -4.24
N HIS A 458 -21.30 12.63 -3.96
CA HIS A 458 -22.51 13.43 -3.84
C HIS A 458 -22.76 13.77 -2.37
N TYR A 459 -22.85 15.06 -2.06
CA TYR A 459 -23.20 15.58 -0.74
C TYR A 459 -24.46 16.44 -0.84
N PRO A 460 -25.67 15.86 -0.73
CA PRO A 460 -26.93 16.58 -0.93
C PRO A 460 -27.45 17.32 0.31
N TYR A 461 -26.96 16.98 1.51
CA TYR A 461 -27.42 17.55 2.78
C TYR A 461 -26.50 18.63 3.34
N ALA A 462 -27.08 19.47 4.20
CA ALA A 462 -26.67 20.84 4.54
C ALA A 462 -25.16 21.07 4.71
N THR A 463 -24.47 20.19 5.44
CA THR A 463 -23.02 20.18 5.63
C THR A 463 -22.54 18.74 5.84
N TRP A 464 -21.23 18.55 5.74
CA TRP A 464 -20.54 17.27 6.01
C TRP A 464 -19.19 17.53 6.69
N ALA A 465 -18.64 16.52 7.37
CA ALA A 465 -17.45 16.68 8.20
C ALA A 465 -16.13 16.58 7.41
N ILE A 466 -15.31 17.64 7.50
CA ILE A 466 -14.05 17.78 6.75
C ILE A 466 -12.84 17.30 7.55
N VAL A 467 -12.03 16.42 6.94
CA VAL A 467 -10.70 16.03 7.42
C VAL A 467 -9.61 16.95 6.84
N THR A 468 -8.80 17.59 7.69
CA THR A 468 -7.70 18.47 7.24
C THR A 468 -6.33 17.79 7.27
N GLY A 469 -6.18 16.69 8.02
CA GLY A 469 -4.92 15.98 8.14
C GLY A 469 -5.05 14.56 8.69
N THR A 470 -3.98 13.79 8.55
CA THR A 470 -3.90 12.41 9.05
C THR A 470 -2.50 12.12 9.59
N ALA A 471 -2.41 11.34 10.66
CA ALA A 471 -1.15 10.84 11.18
C ALA A 471 -0.52 9.76 10.28
N GLY A 472 0.74 9.40 10.58
CA GLY A 472 1.38 8.24 9.95
C GLY A 472 0.69 6.94 10.37
N GLY A 473 0.39 6.07 9.40
CA GLY A 473 -0.33 4.81 9.64
C GLY A 473 -1.83 4.86 9.31
N VAL A 474 -2.38 6.03 8.99
CA VAL A 474 -3.72 6.14 8.40
C VAL A 474 -3.67 5.77 6.92
N ARG A 475 -4.48 4.78 6.52
CA ARG A 475 -4.74 4.47 5.12
C ARG A 475 -5.87 5.35 4.63
N VAL A 476 -5.59 6.22 3.66
CA VAL A 476 -6.64 7.01 3.00
C VAL A 476 -7.12 6.23 1.79
N LEU A 477 -8.39 5.86 1.80
CA LEU A 477 -9.02 5.02 0.77
C LEU A 477 -9.56 5.88 -0.38
N ILE A 478 -10.08 7.07 -0.07
CA ILE A 478 -10.62 8.01 -1.05
C ILE A 478 -10.13 9.42 -0.74
N ARG A 479 -9.65 10.14 -1.76
CA ARG A 479 -9.30 11.56 -1.67
C ARG A 479 -10.04 12.41 -2.68
N GLY A 480 -10.24 13.67 -2.35
CA GLY A 480 -10.96 14.63 -3.18
C GLY A 480 -10.69 16.04 -2.71
N ARG A 481 -11.33 16.99 -3.37
CA ARG A 481 -11.28 18.40 -2.96
C ARG A 481 -12.48 18.69 -2.06
N ALA A 482 -12.27 19.19 -0.84
CA ALA A 482 -13.36 19.49 0.08
C ALA A 482 -13.67 21.00 0.12
N PRO A 483 -14.64 21.52 -0.67
CA PRO A 483 -15.11 22.89 -0.51
C PRO A 483 -15.81 23.07 0.85
N TYR A 484 -15.68 24.26 1.44
CA TYR A 484 -16.26 24.56 2.76
C TYR A 484 -16.75 26.00 2.89
N ASP A 485 -17.79 26.18 3.71
CA ASP A 485 -18.35 27.49 4.10
C ASP A 485 -18.51 27.57 5.63
N ASP A 486 -17.51 28.14 6.31
CA ASP A 486 -17.52 28.32 7.77
C ASP A 486 -18.28 29.61 8.17
N TRP A 487 -19.53 29.45 8.59
CA TRP A 487 -20.36 30.55 9.09
C TRP A 487 -20.18 30.85 10.60
N SER A 488 -19.38 30.06 11.33
CA SER A 488 -19.33 30.06 12.80
C SER A 488 -18.56 31.24 13.43
N GLY A 489 -17.84 32.04 12.64
CA GLY A 489 -17.37 33.36 13.06
C GLY A 489 -15.87 33.65 12.92
N THR A 490 -15.07 32.67 12.48
CA THR A 490 -13.69 32.87 11.97
C THR A 490 -13.63 33.10 10.45
N GLY A 491 -14.82 33.17 9.83
CA GLY A 491 -15.16 32.58 8.53
C GLY A 491 -14.46 33.03 7.25
N GLY A 492 -14.52 32.11 6.31
CA GLY A 492 -14.29 32.29 4.88
C GLY A 492 -14.76 31.04 4.13
N THR A 493 -15.16 31.20 2.87
CA THR A 493 -15.34 30.09 1.94
C THR A 493 -13.98 29.62 1.44
N GLY A 494 -13.75 28.32 1.33
CA GLY A 494 -12.47 27.79 0.88
C GLY A 494 -12.57 26.36 0.35
N ALA A 495 -11.41 25.72 0.22
CA ALA A 495 -11.35 24.29 -0.02
C ALA A 495 -10.10 23.68 0.60
N VAL A 496 -10.23 22.46 1.14
CA VAL A 496 -9.09 21.60 1.49
C VAL A 496 -8.77 20.74 0.27
N GLU A 497 -7.61 20.99 -0.34
CA GLU A 497 -7.14 20.22 -1.48
C GLU A 497 -6.59 18.86 -1.01
N ASN A 498 -6.90 17.78 -1.74
CA ASN A 498 -6.53 16.39 -1.40
C ASN A 498 -7.04 15.93 -0.01
N ASN A 499 -8.22 16.40 0.37
CA ASN A 499 -8.96 15.98 1.57
C ASN A 499 -9.22 14.46 1.57
N PRO A 500 -8.95 13.76 2.69
CA PRO A 500 -9.40 12.39 2.91
C PRO A 500 -10.91 12.32 3.10
N HIS A 501 -11.61 11.65 2.19
CA HIS A 501 -13.06 11.43 2.31
C HIS A 501 -13.41 10.10 2.96
N THR A 502 -12.53 9.11 2.85
CA THR A 502 -12.68 7.80 3.49
C THR A 502 -11.29 7.34 3.95
N LEU A 503 -11.21 6.90 5.20
CA LEU A 503 -9.94 6.51 5.83
C LEU A 503 -10.13 5.32 6.78
N LEU A 504 -9.02 4.62 7.03
CA LEU A 504 -8.92 3.47 7.91
C LEU A 504 -7.61 3.53 8.69
N TYR A 505 -7.66 3.26 9.99
CA TYR A 505 -6.46 3.20 10.83
C TYR A 505 -6.62 2.21 12.00
N ARG A 506 -5.50 1.90 12.68
CA ARG A 506 -5.44 0.99 13.83
C ARG A 506 -4.72 1.67 15.00
N PRO A 507 -5.44 2.25 15.97
CA PRO A 507 -4.87 3.02 17.07
C PRO A 507 -3.78 2.31 17.89
N GLY A 508 -3.86 0.98 18.06
CA GLY A 508 -2.91 0.16 18.80
C GLY A 508 -2.00 -0.72 17.92
N GLY A 509 -1.95 -0.47 16.62
CA GLY A 509 -1.17 -1.29 15.67
C GLY A 509 -1.87 -2.59 15.30
N ALA A 510 -1.09 -3.63 14.95
CA ALA A 510 -1.63 -4.86 14.35
C ALA A 510 -2.62 -5.65 15.22
N ASN A 511 -2.58 -5.46 16.55
CA ASN A 511 -3.42 -6.18 17.51
C ASN A 511 -4.65 -5.39 17.97
N SER A 512 -4.79 -4.12 17.58
CA SER A 512 -6.03 -3.37 17.84
C SER A 512 -7.02 -3.59 16.72
N GLY A 513 -8.29 -3.35 17.01
CA GLY A 513 -9.30 -3.22 15.99
C GLY A 513 -9.06 -1.99 15.11
N LYS A 514 -9.87 -1.88 14.07
CA LYS A 514 -9.82 -0.81 13.08
C LYS A 514 -10.81 0.28 13.41
N VAL A 515 -10.45 1.50 13.03
CA VAL A 515 -11.38 2.61 12.94
C VAL A 515 -11.50 3.01 11.48
N VAL A 516 -12.71 2.98 10.95
CA VAL A 516 -13.05 3.43 9.61
C VAL A 516 -13.95 4.66 9.72
N TYR A 517 -13.62 5.68 8.95
CA TYR A 517 -14.44 6.87 8.82
C TYR A 517 -14.72 7.13 7.35
N SER A 518 -15.96 7.50 7.02
CA SER A 518 -16.30 8.04 5.73
C SER A 518 -17.09 9.34 5.90
N SER A 519 -16.75 10.36 5.12
CA SER A 519 -17.38 11.70 5.16
C SER A 519 -18.78 11.74 4.55
N PHE A 520 -19.23 10.65 3.95
CA PHE A 520 -20.56 10.49 3.39
C PHE A 520 -21.27 9.36 4.12
N HIS A 521 -22.58 9.33 4.03
CA HIS A 521 -23.40 8.40 4.77
C HIS A 521 -24.43 7.76 3.83
N GLN A 522 -25.02 6.64 4.23
CA GLN A 522 -26.06 5.99 3.42
C GLN A 522 -27.31 6.88 3.41
N GLU A 523 -27.85 7.22 2.26
CA GLU A 523 -29.07 8.03 2.21
C GLU A 523 -29.91 7.76 0.96
N PRO A 524 -31.21 8.09 0.99
CA PRO A 524 -32.05 7.99 -0.20
C PRO A 524 -31.52 8.86 -1.35
N GLY A 525 -31.03 8.21 -2.41
CA GLY A 525 -30.47 8.90 -3.58
C GLY A 525 -28.96 9.15 -3.52
N ILE A 526 -28.26 8.50 -2.59
CA ILE A 526 -26.80 8.41 -2.60
C ILE A 526 -26.27 7.99 -3.98
N ASN A 527 -25.07 8.45 -4.33
CA ASN A 527 -24.40 7.98 -5.53
C ASN A 527 -24.15 6.46 -5.45
N VAL A 528 -24.41 5.75 -6.55
CA VAL A 528 -24.21 4.29 -6.64
C VAL A 528 -22.77 3.85 -6.33
N ASP A 529 -21.77 4.67 -6.67
CA ASP A 529 -20.37 4.39 -6.36
C ASP A 529 -20.12 4.53 -4.84
N GLN A 530 -20.70 5.55 -4.19
CA GLN A 530 -20.61 5.73 -2.73
C GLN A 530 -21.33 4.61 -1.98
N GLU A 531 -22.54 4.22 -2.42
CA GLU A 531 -23.27 3.09 -1.84
C GLU A 531 -22.47 1.80 -1.96
N ARG A 532 -21.89 1.54 -3.14
CA ARG A 532 -21.02 0.39 -3.34
C ARG A 532 -19.79 0.44 -2.43
N ILE A 533 -19.16 1.59 -2.26
CA ILE A 533 -18.03 1.73 -1.33
C ILE A 533 -18.47 1.41 0.11
N LEU A 534 -19.62 1.91 0.58
CA LEU A 534 -20.12 1.62 1.93
C LEU A 534 -20.31 0.12 2.14
N GLN A 535 -20.88 -0.58 1.16
CA GLN A 535 -21.03 -2.04 1.17
C GLN A 535 -19.68 -2.75 1.33
N LEU A 536 -18.67 -2.35 0.55
CA LEU A 536 -17.32 -2.94 0.61
C LEU A 536 -16.62 -2.68 1.95
N LEU A 537 -16.85 -1.52 2.57
CA LEU A 537 -16.25 -1.17 3.87
C LEU A 537 -16.76 -2.08 5.00
N MET A 538 -17.96 -2.66 4.89
CA MET A 538 -18.50 -3.55 5.93
C MET A 538 -17.63 -4.80 6.16
N PHE A 539 -16.92 -5.25 5.12
CA PHE A 539 -15.97 -6.37 5.19
C PHE A 539 -14.54 -5.93 5.49
N GLN A 540 -14.29 -4.62 5.53
CA GLN A 540 -13.02 -4.08 5.99
C GLN A 540 -12.98 -3.83 7.49
N LEU A 541 -14.11 -3.90 8.20
CA LEU A 541 -14.21 -3.69 9.65
C LEU A 541 -13.76 -4.93 10.37
#